data_AF-A0A820MZS8-F1
#
_entry.id   AF-A0A820MZS8-F1
#
_cell.length_a   1.000
_cell.length_b   1.000
_cell.length_c   1.000
_cell.angle_alpha   90.00
_cell.angle_beta   90.00
_cell.angle_gamma   90.00
#
_symmetry.space_group_name_H-M   'P 1'
#
loop_
_entity.id
_entity.type
_entity.pdbx_description
1 polymer ?
#
loop_
_entity_poly.entity_id
_entity_poly.type
_entity_poly.pdbx_seq_one_letter_code
_entity_poly.pdbx_strand_id
1 'polypeptide(L)'
;ADAILGNNMFTHYDRPHIAQLCEKAGLLQRALEHYTDLYDIKRAVVHTHLLNPEWLVNYFGRLSVDDCVECLKAMLQANIRQNLQVVVQIATKYHEQLGTQKLIELFESFKSYEGKTDRYKSMKSTDH
;
A
#
# COMPACT_ATOMS: atom_id res chain seq x y z
N ALA A 1 -1.26 -38.63 -15.27
CA ALA A 1 -0.45 -37.56 -15.90
C ALA A 1 -1.38 -36.38 -16.11
N ASP A 2 -1.58 -35.60 -15.05
CA ASP A 2 -2.45 -34.42 -15.09
C ASP A 2 -1.75 -33.34 -15.89
N ALA A 3 -2.21 -33.22 -17.14
CA ALA A 3 -1.75 -32.24 -18.10
C ALA A 3 -1.98 -30.85 -17.52
N ILE A 4 -0.86 -30.31 -17.03
CA ILE A 4 -0.57 -28.92 -16.73
C ILE A 4 -1.41 -28.01 -17.61
N LEU A 5 -2.31 -27.30 -16.93
CA LEU A 5 -3.20 -26.25 -17.41
C LEU A 5 -2.55 -25.42 -18.52
N GLY A 6 -2.88 -25.79 -19.74
CA GLY A 6 -2.71 -24.95 -20.90
C GLY A 6 -3.76 -23.85 -20.90
N ASN A 7 -3.26 -22.63 -21.11
CA ASN A 7 -3.84 -21.75 -22.11
C ASN A 7 -5.07 -20.92 -21.70
N ASN A 8 -4.85 -19.96 -20.79
CA ASN A 8 -5.33 -18.59 -21.01
C ASN A 8 -4.11 -17.68 -21.21
N MET A 9 -3.54 -17.72 -22.42
CA MET A 9 -3.67 -16.60 -23.37
C MET A 9 -3.18 -15.26 -22.81
N PHE A 10 -1.87 -15.05 -22.96
CA PHE A 10 -1.23 -13.81 -23.42
C PHE A 10 -2.19 -12.65 -23.77
N THR A 11 -2.42 -11.70 -22.86
CA THR A 11 -2.74 -10.29 -23.16
C THR A 11 -2.58 -9.38 -21.95
N HIS A 12 -1.48 -9.49 -21.20
CA HIS A 12 -1.05 -8.40 -20.35
C HIS A 12 0.46 -8.29 -20.49
N TYR A 13 0.92 -7.14 -21.00
CA TYR A 13 2.31 -6.71 -20.87
C TYR A 13 2.71 -7.01 -19.43
N ASP A 14 3.66 -7.94 -19.22
CA ASP A 14 3.93 -8.53 -17.90
C ASP A 14 4.73 -7.56 -17.03
N ARG A 15 4.15 -6.37 -16.80
CA ARG A 15 4.59 -5.37 -15.84
C ARG A 15 4.72 -5.97 -14.43
N PRO A 16 3.94 -6.98 -14.00
CA PRO A 16 4.21 -7.73 -12.78
C PRO A 16 5.52 -8.54 -12.81
N HIS A 17 5.95 -8.99 -13.99
CA HIS A 17 7.25 -9.66 -14.15
C HIS A 17 8.39 -8.65 -14.06
N ILE A 18 8.26 -7.48 -14.69
CA ILE A 18 9.21 -6.35 -14.56
C ILE A 18 9.25 -5.84 -13.11
N ALA A 19 8.09 -5.76 -12.44
CA ALA A 19 7.96 -5.44 -11.02
C ALA A 19 8.79 -6.39 -10.16
N GLN A 20 8.61 -7.70 -10.35
CA GLN A 20 9.39 -8.72 -9.64
C GLN A 20 10.88 -8.67 -9.96
N LEU A 21 11.25 -8.30 -11.19
CA LEU A 21 12.66 -8.09 -11.56
C LEU A 21 13.24 -6.82 -10.93
N CYS A 22 12.48 -5.72 -10.88
CA CYS A 22 12.85 -4.48 -10.20
C CYS A 22 12.92 -4.67 -8.68
N GLU A 23 12.04 -5.47 -8.09
CA GLU A 23 12.11 -5.89 -6.68
C GLU A 23 13.37 -6.72 -6.42
N LYS A 24 13.69 -7.69 -7.29
CA LYS A 24 14.93 -8.48 -7.20
C LYS A 24 16.20 -7.66 -7.44
N ALA A 25 16.10 -6.57 -8.20
CA ALA A 25 17.20 -5.63 -8.44
C ALA A 25 17.27 -4.49 -7.40
N GLY A 26 16.34 -4.40 -6.44
CA GLY A 26 16.28 -3.34 -5.44
C GLY A 26 15.85 -1.96 -5.97
N LEU A 27 15.23 -1.89 -7.16
CA LEU A 27 14.87 -0.66 -7.88
C LEU A 27 13.35 -0.40 -7.87
N LEU A 28 12.73 -0.46 -6.69
CA LEU A 28 11.29 -0.28 -6.50
C LEU A 28 10.78 1.13 -6.86
N GLN A 29 11.61 2.16 -6.66
CA GLN A 29 11.24 3.55 -7.02
C GLN A 29 10.99 3.71 -8.52
N ARG A 30 11.87 3.12 -9.36
CA ARG A 30 11.69 3.19 -10.83
C ARG A 30 10.47 2.41 -11.29
N ALA A 31 10.15 1.30 -10.62
CA ALA A 31 8.96 0.54 -10.93
C ALA A 31 7.68 1.38 -10.72
N LEU A 32 7.59 2.10 -9.60
CA LEU A 32 6.47 3.01 -9.28
C LEU A 32 6.31 4.17 -10.27
N GLU A 33 7.40 4.68 -10.85
CA GLU A 33 7.34 5.73 -11.88
C GLU A 33 6.75 5.24 -13.21
N HIS A 34 6.82 3.93 -13.47
CA HIS A 34 6.35 3.32 -14.72
C HIS A 34 5.00 2.62 -14.57
N TYR A 35 4.52 2.39 -13.34
CA TYR A 35 3.17 1.89 -13.15
C TYR A 35 2.14 2.95 -13.53
N THR A 36 1.17 2.50 -14.31
CA THR A 36 -0.01 3.29 -14.68
C THR A 36 -1.29 2.67 -14.12
N ASP A 37 -1.20 1.47 -13.54
CA ASP A 37 -2.33 0.75 -12.96
C ASP A 37 -2.31 0.93 -11.43
N LEU A 38 -3.42 1.39 -10.88
CA LEU A 38 -3.60 1.58 -9.44
C LEU A 38 -3.39 0.28 -8.65
N TYR A 39 -3.72 -0.88 -9.24
CA TYR A 39 -3.48 -2.18 -8.62
C TYR A 39 -1.99 -2.43 -8.37
N ASP A 40 -1.15 -2.18 -9.38
CA ASP A 40 0.30 -2.36 -9.29
C ASP A 40 0.93 -1.34 -8.34
N ILE A 41 0.47 -0.08 -8.39
CA ILE A 41 0.90 0.97 -7.47
C ILE A 41 0.60 0.54 -6.03
N LYS A 42 -0.64 0.12 -5.72
CA LYS A 42 -1.03 -0.35 -4.38
C LYS A 42 -0.14 -1.49 -3.88
N ARG A 43 0.22 -2.43 -4.76
CA ARG A 43 1.11 -3.54 -4.40
C ARG A 43 2.55 -3.12 -4.15
N ALA A 44 3.05 -2.10 -4.82
CA ALA A 44 4.42 -1.65 -4.63
C ALA A 44 4.57 -0.67 -3.45
N VAL A 45 3.60 0.24 -3.23
CA VAL A 45 3.68 1.23 -2.14
C VAL A 45 3.62 0.62 -0.74
N VAL A 46 3.12 -0.60 -0.58
CA VAL A 46 3.11 -1.31 0.72
C VAL A 46 4.52 -1.72 1.17
N HIS A 47 5.47 -1.85 0.24
CA HIS A 47 6.88 -2.16 0.52
C HIS A 47 7.68 -0.89 0.91
N THR A 48 7.12 -0.11 1.85
CA THR A 48 7.68 1.19 2.28
C THR A 48 9.12 1.13 2.79
N HIS A 49 9.55 0.01 3.40
CA HIS A 49 10.93 -0.20 3.85
C HIS A 49 11.98 -0.15 2.73
N LEU A 50 11.57 -0.42 1.49
CA LEU A 50 12.45 -0.39 0.32
C LEU A 50 12.40 0.96 -0.41
N LEU A 51 11.58 1.89 0.08
CA LEU A 51 11.33 3.18 -0.53
C LEU A 51 11.86 4.29 0.38
N ASN A 52 12.40 5.36 -0.21
CA ASN A 52 12.72 6.55 0.56
C ASN A 52 11.39 7.26 0.95
N PRO A 53 11.12 7.49 2.25
CA PRO A 53 9.90 8.16 2.70
C PRO A 53 9.69 9.54 2.06
N GLU A 54 10.75 10.34 1.88
CA GLU A 54 10.65 11.67 1.28
C GLU A 54 10.25 11.59 -0.20
N TRP A 55 10.82 10.63 -0.92
CA TRP A 55 10.47 10.40 -2.32
C TRP A 55 9.00 9.94 -2.43
N LEU A 56 8.58 9.02 -1.55
CA LEU A 56 7.21 8.51 -1.54
C LEU A 56 6.21 9.65 -1.29
N VAL A 57 6.50 10.52 -0.32
CA VAL A 57 5.68 11.73 -0.06
C VAL A 57 5.56 12.60 -1.31
N ASN A 58 6.62 12.76 -2.10
CA ASN A 58 6.54 13.54 -3.34
C ASN A 58 5.80 12.81 -4.46
N TYR A 59 5.93 11.48 -4.54
CA TYR A 59 5.21 10.65 -5.52
C TYR A 59 3.69 10.75 -5.35
N PHE A 60 3.20 10.72 -4.11
CA PHE A 60 1.78 10.86 -3.80
C PHE A 60 1.18 12.21 -4.24
N GLY A 61 2.00 13.26 -4.39
CA GLY A 61 1.56 14.53 -4.97
C GLY A 61 1.28 14.51 -6.47
N ARG A 62 1.67 13.43 -7.17
CA ARG A 62 1.37 13.22 -8.60
C ARG A 62 0.11 12.37 -8.82
N LEU A 63 -0.38 11.69 -7.78
CA LEU A 63 -1.57 10.85 -7.86
C LEU A 63 -2.83 11.70 -7.76
N SER A 64 -3.94 11.18 -8.30
CA SER A 64 -5.25 11.77 -8.06
C SER A 64 -5.63 11.64 -6.58
N VAL A 65 -6.55 12.48 -6.11
CA VAL A 65 -7.02 12.45 -4.71
C VAL A 65 -7.59 11.08 -4.34
N ASP A 66 -8.37 10.47 -5.23
CA ASP A 66 -9.00 9.18 -4.97
C ASP A 66 -7.97 8.04 -4.98
N ASP A 67 -7.02 8.06 -5.91
CA ASP A 67 -5.91 7.08 -5.96
C ASP A 67 -5.01 7.19 -4.72
N CYS A 68 -4.75 8.41 -4.26
CA CYS A 68 -3.97 8.68 -3.06
C CYS A 68 -4.63 8.03 -1.84
N VAL A 69 -5.93 8.30 -1.60
CA VAL A 69 -6.67 7.73 -0.46
C VAL A 69 -6.69 6.19 -0.53
N GLU A 70 -6.93 5.62 -1.71
CA GLU A 70 -6.89 4.17 -1.95
C GLU A 70 -5.51 3.56 -1.65
N CYS A 71 -4.43 4.25 -2.03
CA CYS A 71 -3.05 3.82 -1.73
C CYS A 71 -2.72 3.92 -0.24
N LEU A 72 -3.09 5.02 0.43
CA LEU A 72 -2.89 5.17 1.88
C LEU A 72 -3.62 4.06 2.65
N LYS A 73 -4.83 3.70 2.23
CA LYS A 73 -5.60 2.59 2.81
C LYS A 73 -4.87 1.26 2.63
N ALA A 74 -4.36 0.96 1.43
CA ALA A 74 -3.60 -0.26 1.16
C ALA A 74 -2.32 -0.34 2.02
N MET A 75 -1.60 0.78 2.18
CA MET A 75 -0.43 0.87 3.06
C MET A 75 -0.77 0.54 4.51
N LEU A 76 -1.83 1.13 5.07
CA LEU A 76 -2.24 0.86 6.44
C LEU A 76 -2.76 -0.57 6.64
N GLN A 77 -3.43 -1.16 5.63
CA GLN A 77 -3.88 -2.57 5.67
C GLN A 77 -2.70 -3.55 5.68
N ALA A 78 -1.65 -3.27 4.90
CA ALA A 78 -0.51 -4.16 4.81
C ALA A 78 0.31 -4.20 6.11
N ASN A 79 0.64 -3.03 6.65
CA ASN A 79 1.33 -2.94 7.94
C ASN A 79 1.15 -1.56 8.55
N ILE A 80 0.14 -1.40 9.41
CA ILE A 80 -0.15 -0.14 10.08
C ILE A 80 1.04 0.39 10.88
N ARG A 81 1.71 -0.46 11.69
CA ARG A 81 2.78 -0.03 12.59
C ARG A 81 3.95 0.58 11.84
N GLN A 82 4.29 -0.01 10.70
CA GLN A 82 5.38 0.44 9.85
C GLN A 82 4.98 1.64 8.97
N ASN A 83 3.77 1.61 8.42
CA ASN A 83 3.36 2.57 7.38
C ASN A 83 2.67 3.81 7.94
N LEU A 84 2.22 3.79 9.19
CA LEU A 84 1.50 4.91 9.79
C LEU A 84 2.29 6.21 9.74
N GLN A 85 3.59 6.19 10.06
CA GLN A 85 4.41 7.40 10.09
C GLN A 85 4.46 8.08 8.72
N VAL A 86 4.71 7.34 7.63
CA VAL A 86 4.78 7.91 6.28
C VAL A 86 3.40 8.32 5.77
N VAL A 87 2.34 7.56 6.09
CA VAL A 87 0.96 7.90 5.73
C VAL A 87 0.53 9.20 6.40
N VAL A 88 0.87 9.42 7.67
CA VAL A 88 0.60 10.69 8.38
C VAL A 88 1.36 11.86 7.76
N GLN A 89 2.61 11.66 7.32
CA GLN A 89 3.38 12.70 6.62
C GLN A 89 2.72 13.09 5.29
N ILE A 90 2.31 12.11 4.48
CA ILE A 90 1.59 12.35 3.22
C ILE A 90 0.27 13.09 3.50
N ALA A 91 -0.51 12.59 4.45
CA ALA A 91 -1.77 13.19 4.86
C ALA A 91 -1.57 14.64 5.30
N THR A 92 -0.58 14.92 6.13
CA THR A 92 -0.27 16.29 6.59
C THR A 92 0.12 17.20 5.44
N LYS A 93 0.91 16.71 4.48
CA LYS A 93 1.36 17.51 3.34
C LYS A 93 0.24 17.84 2.34
N TYR A 94 -0.67 16.89 2.08
CA TYR A 94 -1.71 17.05 1.05
C TYR A 94 -3.14 17.13 1.63
N HIS A 95 -3.31 17.35 2.93
CA HIS A 95 -4.64 17.38 3.57
C HIS A 95 -5.62 18.37 2.93
N GLU A 96 -5.14 19.52 2.43
CA GLU A 96 -5.97 20.51 1.74
C GLU A 96 -6.61 19.96 0.46
N GLN A 97 -5.87 19.10 -0.28
CA GLN A 97 -6.34 18.49 -1.52
C GLN A 97 -7.15 17.21 -1.25
N LEU A 98 -6.71 16.40 -0.29
CA LEU A 98 -7.34 15.12 0.06
C LEU A 98 -8.65 15.31 0.82
N GLY A 99 -8.79 16.43 1.52
CA GLY A 99 -9.92 16.72 2.39
C GLY A 99 -9.73 16.08 3.77
N THR A 100 -9.70 16.93 4.80
CA THR A 100 -9.52 16.53 6.19
C THR A 100 -10.53 15.47 6.64
N GLN A 101 -11.79 15.57 6.19
CA GLN A 101 -12.85 14.63 6.55
C GLN A 101 -12.55 13.19 6.07
N LYS A 102 -12.11 13.03 4.80
CA LYS A 102 -11.75 11.72 4.24
C LYS A 102 -10.57 11.09 5.00
N LEU A 103 -9.58 11.91 5.38
CA LEU A 103 -8.42 11.46 6.16
C LEU A 103 -8.81 11.02 7.58
N ILE A 104 -9.69 11.77 8.24
CA ILE A 104 -10.20 11.41 9.58
C ILE A 104 -10.90 10.04 9.51
N GLU A 105 -11.85 9.87 8.59
CA GLU A 105 -12.57 8.61 8.42
C GLU A 105 -11.63 7.44 8.13
N LEU A 106 -10.61 7.66 7.29
CA LEU A 106 -9.56 6.68 7.02
C LEU A 106 -8.86 6.26 8.33
N PHE A 107 -8.28 7.21 9.07
CA PHE A 107 -7.54 6.90 10.30
C PHE A 107 -8.41 6.30 11.40
N GLU A 108 -9.65 6.75 11.55
CA GLU A 108 -10.61 6.19 12.52
C GLU A 108 -10.97 4.73 12.22
N SER A 109 -11.12 4.41 10.93
CA SER A 109 -11.38 3.03 10.52
C SER A 109 -10.25 2.10 11.01
N PHE A 110 -8.98 2.49 10.84
CA PHE A 110 -7.82 1.69 11.25
C PHE A 110 -7.59 1.65 12.77
N LYS A 111 -7.85 2.73 13.51
CA LYS A 111 -7.82 2.69 14.98
C LYS A 111 -8.84 1.70 15.55
N SER A 112 -10.02 1.62 14.94
CA SER A 112 -11.06 0.67 15.34
C SER A 112 -10.68 -0.80 15.09
N TYR A 113 -9.79 -1.07 14.12
CA TYR A 113 -9.27 -2.41 13.84
C TYR A 113 -8.14 -2.82 14.80
N GLU A 114 -7.24 -1.91 15.21
CA GLU A 114 -6.24 -2.22 16.26
C GLU A 114 -6.92 -2.55 17.59
N GLY A 115 -7.93 -1.75 18.00
CA GLY A 115 -8.64 -1.98 19.26
C GLY A 115 -9.38 -3.34 19.34
N LYS A 116 -9.76 -3.94 18.21
CA LYS A 116 -10.36 -5.28 18.18
C LYS A 116 -9.31 -6.40 18.17
N THR A 117 -8.19 -6.19 17.49
CA THR A 117 -7.12 -7.20 17.37
C THR A 117 -6.37 -7.38 18.69
N ASP A 118 -6.15 -6.30 19.43
CA ASP A 118 -5.48 -6.36 20.74
C ASP A 118 -6.38 -7.00 21.82
N ARG A 119 -7.70 -6.75 21.80
CA ARG A 119 -8.62 -7.42 22.73
C ARG A 119 -8.73 -8.92 22.48
N TYR A 120 -8.65 -9.38 21.22
CA TYR A 120 -8.66 -10.80 20.90
C TYR A 120 -7.37 -11.52 21.32
N LYS A 121 -6.21 -10.86 21.22
CA LYS A 121 -4.94 -11.41 21.72
C LYS A 121 -4.89 -11.49 23.25
N SER A 122 -5.39 -10.47 23.95
CA SER A 122 -5.42 -10.47 25.43
C SER A 122 -6.33 -11.57 26.00
N MET A 123 -7.44 -11.89 25.33
CA MET A 123 -8.32 -13.00 25.71
C MET A 123 -7.72 -14.40 25.48
N LYS A 124 -6.77 -14.56 24.55
CA LYS A 124 -6.12 -15.87 24.30
C LYS A 124 -4.88 -16.14 25.16
N SER A 125 -4.35 -15.13 25.83
CA SER A 125 -3.19 -15.28 26.73
C SER A 125 -3.57 -15.56 28.19
N THR A 126 -4.86 -15.63 28.54
CA THR A 126 -5.33 -15.92 29.90
C THR A 126 -5.79 -17.37 30.11
N ASP A 127 -5.71 -18.23 29.09
CA ASP A 127 -6.07 -19.65 29.13
C ASP A 127 -4.85 -20.60 29.17
N HIS A 128 -3.72 -20.18 29.77
CA HIS A 128 -2.58 -21.09 30.05
C HIS A 128 -2.15 -20.99 31.51
#